data_AF-A0A0L6V2B9-F1
#
_entry.id   AF-A0A0L6V2B9-F1
#
_cell.length_a   1.000
_cell.length_b   1.000
_cell.length_c   1.000
_cell.angle_alpha   90.00
_cell.angle_beta   90.00
_cell.angle_gamma   90.00
#
_symmetry.space_group_name_H-M   'P 1'
#
loop_
_entity.id
_entity.type
_entity.pdbx_description
1 polymer ?
#
loop_
_entity_poly.entity_id
_entity_poly.type
_entity_poly.pdbx_seq_one_letter_code
_entity_poly.pdbx_strand_id
1 'polypeptide(L)'
;MDAWTSPKMKAFIAVTAHGITLDWKMIDVLIGMPAVLSQHTGSCFGEILVNMLDELKLSNKLISITTDNASRNSTLVLWSIYRQGGSCGSQK
;
A
#
# COMPACT_ATOMS: atom_id res chain seq x y z
N MET A 1 5.81 4.40 1.09
CA MET A 1 6.03 2.95 1.23
C MET A 1 7.48 2.64 0.96
N ASP A 2 8.06 1.82 1.81
CA ASP A 2 9.45 1.37 1.73
C ASP A 2 9.47 -0.15 1.75
N ALA A 3 10.17 -0.77 0.81
CA ALA A 3 10.30 -2.22 0.71
C ALA A 3 11.78 -2.64 0.67
N TRP A 4 12.20 -3.43 1.66
CA TRP A 4 13.59 -3.90 1.74
C TRP A 4 13.66 -5.41 1.96
N THR A 5 14.79 -5.99 1.58
CA THR A 5 15.12 -7.40 1.85
C THR A 5 16.24 -7.45 2.89
N SER A 6 15.98 -8.13 4.00
CA SER A 6 17.00 -8.36 5.03
C SER A 6 18.13 -9.28 4.54
N PRO A 7 19.30 -9.29 5.19
CA PRO A 7 20.40 -10.20 4.87
C PRO A 7 20.02 -11.69 4.93
N LYS A 8 18.93 -12.05 5.62
CA LYS A 8 18.37 -13.40 5.69
C LYS A 8 17.33 -13.69 4.59
N MET A 9 17.34 -12.93 3.50
CA MET A 9 16.43 -13.08 2.36
C MET A 9 14.94 -12.98 2.73
N LYS A 10 14.60 -12.30 3.82
CA LYS A 10 13.22 -11.97 4.17
C LYS A 10 12.87 -10.58 3.65
N ALA A 11 11.79 -10.44 2.89
CA ALA A 11 11.28 -9.15 2.48
C ALA A 11 10.35 -8.54 3.54
N PHE A 12 10.40 -7.22 3.63
CA PHE A 12 9.60 -6.40 4.51
C PHE A 12 9.00 -5.26 3.70
N ILE A 13 7.82 -4.81 4.13
CA ILE A 13 7.21 -3.57 3.67
C ILE A 13 6.85 -2.75 4.90
N ALA A 14 7.18 -1.47 4.86
CA ALA A 14 6.62 -0.47 5.75
C ALA A 14 5.72 0.47 4.96
N VAL A 15 4.52 0.70 5.49
CA VAL A 15 3.56 1.66 4.97
C VAL A 15 3.46 2.82 5.97
N THR A 16 3.86 4.00 5.52
CA THR A 16 3.75 5.25 6.26
C THR A 16 2.67 6.12 5.64
N ALA A 17 1.86 6.74 6.49
CA ALA A 17 0.91 7.79 6.10
C ALA A 17 1.50 9.14 6.45
N HIS A 18 1.48 10.04 5.47
CA HIS A 18 1.90 11.42 5.64
C HIS A 18 0.71 12.35 5.40
N GLY A 19 0.57 13.38 6.23
CA GLY A 19 -0.52 14.33 6.13
C GLY A 19 -0.23 15.65 6.85
N ILE A 20 -1.17 16.58 6.73
CA ILE A 20 -1.11 17.87 7.41
C ILE A 20 -2.45 18.04 8.16
N THR A 21 -2.39 18.40 9.44
CA THR A 21 -3.59 18.72 10.23
C THR A 21 -4.15 20.09 9.86
N LEU A 22 -5.37 20.40 10.33
CA LEU A 22 -5.92 21.75 10.20
C LEU A 22 -5.04 22.83 10.87
N ASP A 23 -4.28 22.45 11.89
CA ASP A 23 -3.34 23.33 12.59
C ASP A 23 -1.97 23.44 11.89
N TRP A 24 -1.87 23.02 10.62
CA TRP A 24 -0.64 23.01 9.84
C TRP A 24 0.51 22.19 10.46
N LYS A 25 0.17 21.14 11.21
CA LYS A 25 1.16 20.22 11.77
C LYS A 25 1.35 19.03 10.83
N MET A 26 2.60 18.69 10.56
CA MET A 26 2.95 17.48 9.83
C MET A 26 2.59 16.25 10.65
N ILE A 27 1.96 15.28 10.00
CA ILE A 27 1.73 13.94 10.50
C ILE A 27 2.60 13.00 9.68
N ASP A 28 3.38 12.18 10.38
CA ASP A 28 4.12 11.06 9.83
C ASP A 28 3.92 9.86 10.75
N VAL A 29 3.16 8.87 10.28
CA VAL A 29 2.76 7.72 11.09
C VAL A 29 2.96 6.44 10.30
N LEU A 30 3.64 5.46 10.93
CA LEU A 30 3.67 4.09 10.45
C LEU A 30 2.28 3.47 10.62
N ILE A 31 1.59 3.18 9.53
CA ILE A 31 0.24 2.61 9.55
C ILE A 31 0.24 1.08 9.42
N GLY A 32 1.35 0.49 8.98
CA GLY A 32 1.50 -0.95 9.01
C GLY A 32 2.83 -1.46 8.50
N MET A 33 3.19 -2.66 8.97
CA MET A 33 4.39 -3.39 8.56
C MET A 33 4.05 -4.88 8.39
N PRO A 34 3.34 -5.24 7.31
CA PRO A 34 2.84 -6.60 7.13
C PRO A 34 3.98 -7.55 6.78
N ALA A 35 3.92 -8.78 7.31
CA ALA A 35 4.88 -9.81 6.98
C ALA A 35 4.66 -10.31 5.55
N VAL A 36 5.70 -10.28 4.72
CA VAL A 36 5.63 -10.76 3.33
C VAL A 36 5.87 -12.27 3.30
N LEU A 37 4.80 -13.05 3.15
CA LEU A 37 4.89 -14.51 3.07
C LEU A 37 5.26 -14.96 1.64
N SER A 38 6.55 -15.22 1.43
CA SER A 38 7.18 -16.07 0.40
C SER A 38 6.95 -15.82 -1.11
N GLN A 39 5.97 -15.04 -1.56
CA GLN A 39 5.78 -14.74 -2.99
C GLN A 39 5.95 -13.24 -3.27
N HIS A 40 7.17 -12.87 -3.66
CA HIS A 40 7.57 -11.51 -4.05
C HIS A 40 7.02 -11.10 -5.43
N THR A 41 5.70 -11.16 -5.59
CA THR A 41 5.00 -10.70 -6.79
C THR A 41 4.35 -9.34 -6.48
N GLY A 42 4.50 -8.33 -7.34
CA GLY A 42 3.98 -6.98 -7.11
C GLY A 42 2.45 -6.92 -6.88
N SER A 43 1.72 -7.92 -7.35
CA SER A 43 0.29 -8.13 -7.07
C SER A 43 -0.01 -8.38 -5.59
N CYS A 44 0.84 -9.13 -4.90
CA CYS A 44 0.69 -9.43 -3.48
C CYS A 44 0.83 -8.15 -2.62
N PHE A 45 1.75 -7.27 -3.01
CA PHE A 45 1.95 -6.00 -2.32
C PHE A 45 0.78 -5.02 -2.53
N GLY A 46 0.20 -4.99 -3.73
CA GLY A 46 -0.99 -4.19 -4.00
C GLY A 46 -2.20 -4.65 -3.20
N GLU A 47 -2.43 -5.96 -3.11
CA GLU A 47 -3.54 -6.52 -2.32
C GLU A 47 -3.37 -6.23 -0.81
N ILE A 48 -2.16 -6.44 -0.28
CA ILE A 48 -1.85 -6.14 1.13
C ILE A 48 -2.10 -4.66 1.44
N LEU A 49 -1.66 -3.75 0.55
CA LEU A 49 -1.89 -2.31 0.73
C LEU A 49 -3.38 -1.95 0.70
N VAL A 50 -4.12 -2.47 -0.29
CA VAL A 50 -5.56 -2.18 -0.43
C VAL A 50 -6.33 -2.69 0.78
N ASN A 51 -6.08 -3.92 1.21
CA ASN A 51 -6.73 -4.48 2.40
C ASN A 51 -6.42 -3.64 3.66
N MET A 52 -5.16 -3.21 3.83
CA MET A 52 -4.77 -2.34 4.93
C MET A 52 -5.46 -0.98 4.88
N LEU A 53 -5.56 -0.35 3.69
CA LEU A 53 -6.28 0.91 3.53
C LEU A 53 -7.78 0.76 3.79
N ASP A 54 -8.39 -0.37 3.39
CA ASP A 54 -9.80 -0.67 3.64
C ASP A 54 -10.05 -0.89 5.14
N GLU A 55 -9.20 -1.64 5.83
CA GLU A 55 -9.26 -1.86 7.28
C GLU A 55 -9.17 -0.54 8.06
N LEU A 56 -8.27 0.34 7.63
CA LEU A 56 -8.08 1.67 8.23
C LEU A 56 -9.15 2.69 7.78
N LYS A 57 -10.04 2.32 6.85
CA LYS A 57 -11.04 3.20 6.22
C LYS A 57 -10.40 4.44 5.56
N LEU A 58 -9.20 4.28 5.02
CA LEU A 58 -8.40 5.31 4.37
C LEU A 58 -8.49 5.27 2.83
N SER A 59 -9.13 4.26 2.25
CA SER A 59 -9.22 4.08 0.78
C SER A 59 -9.80 5.29 0.05
N ASN A 60 -10.78 5.97 0.66
CA ASN A 60 -11.40 7.19 0.10
C ASN A 60 -10.63 8.49 0.42
N LYS A 61 -9.55 8.40 1.20
CA LYS A 61 -8.70 9.53 1.60
C LYS A 61 -7.30 9.46 0.99
N LEU A 62 -7.07 8.48 0.12
CA LEU A 62 -5.80 8.28 -0.56
C LEU A 62 -5.61 9.35 -1.65
N ILE A 63 -4.65 10.26 -1.44
CA ILE A 63 -4.34 11.33 -2.40
C ILE A 63 -3.16 10.94 -3.30
N SER A 64 -2.15 10.31 -2.73
CA SER A 64 -0.96 9.87 -3.46
C SER A 64 -0.32 8.67 -2.78
N ILE A 65 0.37 7.85 -3.57
CA ILE A 65 1.22 6.77 -3.09
C ILE A 65 2.65 7.09 -3.51
N THR A 66 3.57 7.11 -2.55
CA THR A 66 5.01 7.16 -2.82
C THR A 66 5.62 5.80 -2.48
N THR A 67 6.48 5.30 -3.35
CA THR A 67 7.19 4.03 -3.19
C THR A 67 8.64 4.25 -3.57
N ASP A 68 9.58 3.72 -2.80
CA ASP A 68 10.99 3.71 -3.17
C ASP A 68 11.22 2.79 -4.39
N ASN A 69 12.11 3.18 -5.29
CA ASN A 69 12.25 2.70 -6.67
C ASN A 69 12.71 1.23 -6.81
N ALA A 70 11.87 0.27 -6.43
CA ALA A 70 11.98 -1.12 -6.83
C ALA A 70 11.14 -1.35 -8.10
N SER A 71 11.70 -2.04 -9.10
CA SER A 71 11.10 -2.34 -10.41
C SER A 71 9.73 -3.05 -10.39
N ARG A 72 9.15 -3.29 -9.21
CA ARG A 72 7.88 -3.97 -8.95
C ARG A 72 6.70 -3.02 -8.66
N ASN A 73 6.93 -1.72 -8.51
CA ASN A 73 5.89 -0.75 -8.10
C ASN A 73 4.87 -0.41 -9.19
N SER A 74 5.25 -0.54 -10.46
CA SER A 74 4.36 -0.25 -11.60
C SER A 74 3.10 -1.14 -11.60
N THR A 75 3.22 -2.40 -11.16
CA THR A 75 2.10 -3.35 -11.06
C THR A 75 1.23 -3.09 -9.82
N LEU A 76 1.83 -2.57 -8.74
CA LEU A 76 1.15 -2.23 -7.48
C LEU A 76 0.17 -1.06 -7.69
N VAL A 77 0.62 0.00 -8.36
CA VAL A 77 -0.23 1.14 -8.70
C VAL A 77 -1.36 0.72 -9.65
N LEU A 78 -1.07 -0.09 -10.67
CA LEU A 78 -2.07 -0.56 -11.64
C LEU A 78 -3.22 -1.32 -10.96
N TRP A 79 -2.92 -2.22 -10.02
CA TRP A 79 -3.97 -3.01 -9.33
C TRP A 79 -4.80 -2.16 -8.37
N SER A 80 -4.16 -1.24 -7.64
CA SER A 80 -4.86 -0.31 -6.74
C SER A 80 -5.86 0.59 -7.48
N ILE A 81 -5.52 1.03 -8.70
CA ILE A 81 -6.38 1.86 -9.55
C ILE A 81 -7.51 1.02 -10.15
N TYR A 82 -7.22 -0.19 -10.64
CA TYR A 82 -8.21 -1.04 -11.31
C TYR A 82 -9.37 -1.45 -10.39
N ARG A 83 -9.10 -1.63 -9.08
CA ARG A 83 -10.13 -1.98 -8.09
C ARG A 83 -10.95 -0.77 -7.63
N GLN A 84 -10.37 0.42 -7.55
CA GLN A 84 -11.11 1.66 -7.24
C GLN A 84 -12.07 2.08 -8.38
N GLY A 85 -11.77 1.67 -9.63
CA GLY A 85 -12.63 1.94 -10.80
C GLY A 85 -13.71 0.88 -11.08
N GLY A 86 -13.73 -0.24 -10.34
CA GLY A 86 -14.62 -1.37 -10.59
C GLY A 86 -15.61 -1.59 -9.46
N SER A 87 -16.75 -0.90 -9.48
CA SER A 87 -17.98 -1.40 -8.85
C SER A 87 -18.36 -2.70 -9.59
N CYS A 88 -17.80 -3.82 -9.15
CA CYS A 88 -18.17 -5.14 -9.64
C CYS A 88 -19.58 -5.42 -9.15
N GLY A 89 -20.55 -5.18 -10.05
CA GLY A 89 -21.92 -5.58 -9.89
C GLY A 89 -21.99 -7.08 -9.59
N SER A 90 -22.86 -7.39 -8.64
CA SER A 90 -23.33 -8.73 -8.31
C SER A 90 -23.63 -9.51 -9.59
N GLN A 91 -22.88 -10.57 -9.85
CA GLN A 91 -23.38 -11.66 -10.69
C GLN A 91 -24.11 -12.67 -9.80
N LYS A 92 -25.45 -12.58 -9.85
CA LYS A 92 -26.33 -13.73 -9.93
C LYS A 92 -27.20 -13.54 -11.16
#